data_AF-A0A7G5FIU8-F1
#
_entry.id   AF-A0A7G5FIU8-F1
#
_cell.length_a   1.000
_cell.length_b   1.000
_cell.length_c   1.000
_cell.angle_alpha   90.00
_cell.angle_beta   90.00
_cell.angle_gamma   90.00
#
_symmetry.space_group_name_H-M   'P 1'
#
loop_
_entity.id
_entity.type
_entity.pdbx_description
1 polymer ?
#
loop_
_entity_poly.entity_id
_entity_poly.type
_entity_poly.pdbx_seq_one_letter_code
_entity_poly.pdbx_strand_id
1 'polypeptide(L)' 'MKIVYLLNESPKCVHELVETLGSSQPLISQHLKVLRTAGLVDNVRHGREMYYSLTNIDAMSILDAALKISAPS' A
#
# COMPACT_ATOMS: atom_id res chain seq x y z
N MET A 1 -2.00 6.82 6.83
CA MET A 1 -1.36 5.98 5.79
C MET A 1 -0.64 4.79 6.44
N LYS A 2 -1.31 3.64 6.62
CA LYS A 2 -0.70 2.45 7.27
C LYS A 2 -0.23 1.38 6.28
N ILE A 3 -0.85 1.27 5.10
CA ILE A 3 -0.47 0.30 4.06
C ILE A 3 0.96 0.54 3.56
N VAL A 4 1.30 1.78 3.21
CA VAL A 4 2.65 2.13 2.72
C VAL A 4 3.73 1.77 3.75
N TYR A 5 3.49 2.07 5.04
CA TYR A 5 4.40 1.70 6.12
C TYR A 5 4.63 0.18 6.18
N LEU A 6 3.56 -0.61 6.15
CA LEU A 6 3.67 -2.07 6.19
C LEU A 6 4.38 -2.65 4.95
N LEU A 7 4.15 -2.06 3.77
CA LEU A 7 4.81 -2.48 2.53
C LEU A 7 6.29 -2.05 2.44
N ASN A 8 6.71 -1.08 3.26
CA ASN A 8 8.11 -0.71 3.44
C ASN A 8 8.88 -1.72 4.30
N GLU A 9 8.20 -2.35 5.27
CA GLU A 9 8.80 -3.39 6.10
C GLU A 9 8.99 -4.70 5.31
N SER A 10 7.96 -5.13 4.58
CA SER A 10 8.05 -6.29 3.70
C SER A 10 6.91 -6.33 2.69
N PRO A 11 7.07 -7.06 1.55
CA PRO A 11 5.97 -7.31 0.64
C PRO A 11 4.82 -8.03 1.35
N LYS A 12 3.58 -7.62 1.11
CA LYS A 12 2.38 -8.22 1.71
C LYS A 12 1.28 -8.45 0.69
N CYS A 13 0.49 -9.49 0.90
CA CYS A 13 -0.73 -9.72 0.14
C CYS A 13 -1.94 -9.07 0.83
N VAL A 14 -3.10 -9.14 0.18
CA VAL A 14 -4.31 -8.43 0.63
C VAL A 14 -4.82 -8.94 1.98
N HIS A 15 -4.75 -10.25 2.24
CA HIS A 15 -5.28 -10.81 3.49
C HIS A 15 -4.44 -10.42 4.71
N GLU A 16 -3.11 -10.41 4.58
CA GLU A 16 -2.19 -9.94 5.65
C GLU A 16 -2.47 -8.48 6.01
N LEU A 17 -2.72 -7.63 5.00
CA LEU A 17 -3.05 -6.22 5.21
C LEU A 17 -4.42 -6.05 5.87
N VAL A 18 -5.42 -6.85 5.48
CA VAL A 18 -6.75 -6.87 6.09
C VAL A 18 -6.65 -7.24 7.57
N GLU A 19 -5.93 -8.32 7.88
CA GLU A 19 -5.73 -8.83 9.24
C GLU A 19 -4.99 -7.79 10.10
N THR A 20 -3.88 -7.25 9.59
CA THR A 20 -3.06 -6.28 10.33
C THR A 20 -3.79 -4.96 10.57
N LEU A 21 -4.61 -4.50 9.61
CA LEU A 21 -5.25 -3.18 9.66
C LEU A 21 -6.69 -3.21 10.19
N GLY A 22 -7.26 -4.40 10.43
CA GLY A 22 -8.66 -4.56 10.85
C GLY A 22 -9.66 -3.91 9.88
N SER A 23 -9.31 -3.84 8.60
CA SER A 23 -10.04 -3.12 7.55
C SER A 23 -10.63 -4.09 6.54
N SER A 24 -11.72 -3.70 5.87
CA SER A 24 -12.37 -4.60 4.91
C SER A 24 -11.50 -4.85 3.66
N GLN A 25 -11.59 -6.07 3.13
CA GLN A 25 -10.87 -6.46 1.91
C GLN A 25 -11.16 -5.55 0.69
N PRO A 26 -12.40 -5.11 0.42
CA PRO A 26 -12.66 -4.17 -0.68
C PRO A 26 -11.91 -2.85 -0.52
N LEU A 27 -11.86 -2.30 0.70
CA LEU A 27 -11.18 -1.03 0.98
C LEU A 27 -9.67 -1.15 0.78
N ILE A 28 -9.04 -2.21 1.31
CA ILE A 28 -7.62 -2.49 1.09
C ILE A 28 -7.31 -2.66 -0.39
N SER A 29 -8.14 -3.43 -1.12
CA SER A 29 -7.96 -3.65 -2.55
C SER A 29 -8.09 -2.36 -3.36
N GLN A 30 -9.02 -1.48 -2.98
CA GLN A 30 -9.18 -0.16 -3.60
C GLN A 30 -7.94 0.70 -3.37
N HIS A 31 -7.40 0.74 -2.14
CA HIS A 31 -6.18 1.49 -1.85
C HIS A 31 -4.98 0.97 -2.64
N LEU A 32 -4.77 -0.35 -2.68
CA LEU A 32 -3.68 -0.94 -3.46
C LEU A 32 -3.83 -0.66 -4.96
N LYS A 33 -5.06 -0.64 -5.49
CA LYS A 33 -5.32 -0.24 -6.88
C LYS A 33 -4.91 1.22 -7.13
N VAL A 34 -5.28 2.14 -6.24
CA VAL A 34 -4.90 3.56 -6.35
C VAL A 34 -3.38 3.72 -6.31
N LEU A 35 -2.71 3.08 -5.35
CA LEU A 35 -1.25 3.12 -5.21
C LEU A 35 -0.55 2.54 -6.45
N ARG A 36 -1.08 1.44 -7.01
CA ARG A 36 -0.53 0.82 -8.22
C ARG A 36 -0.72 1.71 -9.44
N THR A 37 -1.89 2.31 -9.60
CA THR A 37 -2.16 3.26 -10.69
C THR A 37 -1.26 4.50 -10.60
N ALA A 38 -0.91 4.92 -9.39
CA ALA A 38 0.04 6.00 -9.17
C ALA A 38 1.52 5.60 -9.32
N GLY A 39 1.83 4.32 -9.55
CA GLY A 39 3.20 3.83 -9.73
C GLY A 39 3.99 3.68 -8.42
N LEU A 40 3.30 3.60 -7.29
CA LEU A 40 3.88 3.63 -5.94
C LEU A 40 4.08 2.24 -5.34
N VAL A 41 3.31 1.29 -5.83
CA VAL A 41 3.45 -0.13 -5.50
C VAL A 41 3.45 -0.95 -6.76
N ASP A 42 4.28 -1.98 -6.76
CA ASP A 42 4.21 -3.06 -7.71
C ASP A 42 3.55 -4.27 -7.07
N ASN A 43 3.19 -5.24 -7.91
CA ASN A 43 2.75 -6.53 -7.44
C ASN A 43 3.38 -7.68 -8.22
N VAL A 44 3.61 -8.78 -7.50
CA VAL A 44 4.13 -10.02 -8.05
C VAL A 44 3.21 -11.15 -7.61
N ARG A 45 2.92 -12.07 -8.53
CA ARG A 45 2.13 -13.24 -8.22
C ARG A 45 2.99 -14.32 -7.58
N HIS A 46 2.60 -14.78 -6.40
CA HIS A 46 3.23 -15.92 -5.72
C HIS A 46 2.15 -16.97 -5.44
N GLY A 47 2.16 -18.04 -6.25
CA GLY A 47 1.11 -19.06 -6.22
C GLY A 47 -0.27 -18.47 -6.57
N ARG A 48 -1.21 -18.52 -5.63
CA ARG A 48 -2.58 -18.01 -5.82
C ARG A 48 -2.73 -16.54 -5.44
N GLU A 49 -1.72 -15.97 -4.79
CA GLU A 49 -1.80 -14.66 -4.15
C GLU A 49 -0.99 -13.61 -4.92
N MET A 50 -1.44 -12.36 -4.81
CA MET A 50 -0.70 -11.20 -5.28
C MET A 50 -0.05 -10.54 -4.07
N TYR A 51 1.28 -10.46 -4.08
CA TYR A 51 2.06 -9.74 -3.10
C TYR A 51 2.39 -8.36 -3.65
N TYR A 52 2.25 -7.34 -2.82
CA TYR A 52 2.51 -5.95 -3.15
C TYR A 52 3.79 -5.49 -2.47
N SER A 53 4.56 -4.64 -3.12
CA SER A 53 5.77 -4.02 -2.56
C SER A 53 5.88 -2.58 -3.06
N LEU A 54 6.58 -1.72 -2.32
CA LEU A 54 6.86 -0.37 -2.81
C LEU A 54 7.77 -0.42 -4.03
N THR A 55 7.51 0.46 -4.99
CA THR A 55 8.43 0.69 -6.11
C THR A 55 9.66 1.44 -5.60
N ASN A 56 10.84 1.08 -6.10
CA ASN A 56 12.10 1.69 -5.68
C ASN A 56 12.29 3.04 -6.38
N ILE A 57 11.49 4.04 -6.00
CA ILE A 57 11.69 5.47 -6.18
C ILE A 57 10.79 6.13 -5.12
N ASP A 58 11.42 6.68 -4.08
CA ASP A 58 10.85 7.75 -3.26
C ASP A 58 9.50 7.50 -2.59
N ALA A 59 9.24 6.27 -2.13
CA ALA A 59 8.02 5.98 -1.38
C ALA A 59 7.81 6.87 -0.13
N MET A 60 8.92 7.35 0.44
CA MET A 60 8.95 8.37 1.50
C MET A 60 8.40 9.73 1.03
N SER A 61 8.71 10.16 -0.20
CA SER A 61 8.21 11.42 -0.76
C SER A 61 6.70 11.40 -1.00
N ILE A 62 6.13 10.21 -1.21
CA ILE A 62 4.69 10.01 -1.30
C ILE A 62 4.03 10.12 0.07
N LEU A 63 4.65 9.51 1.10
CA LEU A 63 4.18 9.63 2.47
C LEU A 63 4.13 11.11 2.88
N ASP A 64 5.18 11.87 2.55
CA ASP A 64 5.23 13.32 2.74
C ASP A 64 4.13 14.06 1.97
N ALA A 65 3.89 13.70 0.71
CA ALA A 65 2.82 14.31 -0.09
C ALA A 65 1.42 14.01 0.47
N ALA A 66 1.19 12.78 0.93
CA ALA A 66 -0.11 12.38 1.49
C ALA A 66 -0.36 12.94 2.89
N LEU A 67 0.68 13.13 3.71
CA LEU A 67 0.58 13.84 4.98
C LEU A 67 0.23 15.32 4.77
N LYS A 68 0.78 15.97 3.73
CA LYS A 68 0.42 17.36 3.37
C LYS A 68 -1.04 17.51 2.94
N ILE A 69 -1.65 16.48 2.36
CA ILE A 69 -3.07 16.48 1.97
C ILE A 69 -3.99 16.17 3.16
N SER A 70 -3.49 15.44 4.17
CA SER A 70 -4.23 15.00 5.35
C SER A 70 -4.15 15.96 6.55
N ALA A 71 -3.21 16.91 6.55
CA ALA A 71 -3.17 17.95 7.57
C ALA A 71 -4.29 18.96 7.27
N PRO A 72 -5.28 19.16 8.17
CA PRO A 72 -6.19 20.29 8.04
C PRO A 72 -5.34 21.56 8.22
N SER A 73 -5.43 22.45 7.24
CA SER A 73 -5.05 23.86 7.39
C SER A 73 -5.73 24.49 8.60
#